data_AF-A0A2H0N853-F1
#
_entry.id   AF-A0A2H0N853-F1
#
_cell.length_a   1.000
_cell.length_b   1.000
_cell.length_c   1.000
_cell.angle_alpha   90.00
_cell.angle_beta   90.00
_cell.angle_gamma   90.00
#
_symmetry.space_group_name_H-M   'P 1'
#
loop_
_entity.id
_entity.type
_entity.pdbx_description
1 polymer ?
#
loop_
_entity_poly.entity_id
_entity_poly.type
_entity_poly.pdbx_seq_one_letter_code
_entity_poly.pdbx_strand_id
1 'polypeptide(L)'
;MDKRKLQGKIVSDKMDKTRVVSISRLKKDSKYEKFITVTKKFKAHDEKNKYHTGDEVIMEESKSYSKDKRWRIIKLVKKSESKVEPIEDIKAEENNEAVIN
;
A
#
# COMPACT_ATOMS: atom_id res chain seq x y z
N MET A 1 8.91 -21.92 -8.69
CA MET A 1 9.90 -20.84 -8.54
C MET A 1 9.24 -19.67 -7.84
N ASP A 2 9.83 -19.21 -6.76
CA ASP A 2 9.28 -18.07 -6.01
C ASP A 2 9.55 -16.77 -6.76
N LYS A 3 8.50 -15.97 -6.91
CA LYS A 3 8.60 -14.63 -7.51
C LYS A 3 9.18 -13.66 -6.51
N ARG A 4 10.03 -12.74 -6.98
CA ARG A 4 10.55 -11.68 -6.13
C ARG A 4 9.42 -10.75 -5.66
N LYS A 5 9.38 -10.50 -4.35
CA LYS A 5 8.44 -9.57 -3.71
C LYS A 5 9.20 -8.37 -3.17
N LEU A 6 8.62 -7.19 -3.32
CA LEU A 6 9.16 -5.93 -2.80
C LEU A 6 8.06 -5.16 -2.08
N GLN A 7 8.39 -4.57 -0.93
CA GLN A 7 7.50 -3.69 -0.18
C GLN A 7 7.85 -2.23 -0.48
N GLY A 8 6.83 -1.39 -0.60
CA GLY A 8 7.03 0.04 -0.81
C GLY A 8 5.75 0.84 -0.60
N LYS A 9 5.88 2.16 -0.73
CA LYS A 9 4.78 3.12 -0.54
C LYS A 9 4.27 3.65 -1.88
N ILE A 10 2.96 3.78 -2.04
CA ILE A 10 2.37 4.40 -3.23
C ILE A 10 2.57 5.91 -3.17
N VAL A 11 3.20 6.44 -4.23
CA VAL A 11 3.50 7.87 -4.41
C VAL A 11 2.49 8.54 -5.33
N SER A 12 1.91 7.81 -6.29
CA SER A 12 0.94 8.37 -7.22
C SER A 12 -0.06 7.33 -7.70
N ASP A 13 -1.33 7.74 -7.70
CA ASP A 13 -2.53 7.04 -8.14
C ASP A 13 -3.23 7.74 -9.32
N LYS A 14 -2.53 8.64 -10.02
CA LYS A 14 -3.11 9.43 -11.13
C LYS A 14 -3.45 8.62 -12.40
N MET A 15 -2.82 7.47 -12.60
CA MET A 15 -2.99 6.65 -13.80
C MET A 15 -4.02 5.53 -13.59
N ASP A 16 -4.78 5.21 -14.63
CA ASP A 16 -5.70 4.08 -14.59
C ASP A 16 -4.94 2.73 -14.54
N LYS A 17 -5.49 1.83 -13.73
CA LYS A 17 -5.01 0.48 -13.45
C LYS A 17 -3.55 0.38 -13.02
N THR A 18 -2.93 1.51 -12.65
CA THR A 18 -1.49 1.64 -12.52
C THR A 18 -1.14 2.54 -11.34
N ARG A 19 -0.33 2.01 -10.41
CA ARG A 19 0.15 2.76 -9.25
C ARG A 19 1.66 2.93 -9.32
N VAL A 20 2.16 4.10 -8.95
CA VAL A 20 3.59 4.36 -8.84
C VAL A 20 4.02 4.10 -7.40
N VAL A 21 4.87 3.09 -7.21
CA VAL A 21 5.34 2.69 -5.88
C VAL A 21 6.81 3.04 -5.73
N SER A 22 7.18 3.71 -4.64
CA SER A 22 8.57 3.93 -4.26
C SER A 22 9.06 2.83 -3.33
N ILE A 23 10.19 2.23 -3.68
CA ILE A 23 10.90 1.26 -2.85
C ILE A 23 12.21 1.89 -2.41
N SER A 24 12.39 2.01 -1.11
CA SER A 24 13.65 2.41 -0.48
C SER A 24 14.44 1.16 -0.08
N ARG A 25 15.75 1.19 -0.28
CA ARG A 25 16.67 0.17 0.24
C ARG A 25 17.96 0.82 0.70
N LEU A 26 18.59 0.25 1.72
CA LEU A 26 19.94 0.63 2.11
C LEU A 26 20.95 -0.02 1.14
N LYS A 27 21.89 0.77 0.63
CA LYS A 27 23.02 0.33 -0.17
C LYS A 27 24.30 0.85 0.49
N LYS A 28 25.33 0.02 0.62
CA LYS A 28 26.67 0.47 1.03
C LYS A 28 27.32 1.21 -0.15
N ASP A 29 27.78 2.43 0.07
CA ASP A 29 28.63 3.13 -0.90
C ASP A 29 29.99 2.42 -1.02
N SER A 30 30.47 2.20 -2.24
CA SER A 30 31.68 1.41 -2.48
C SER A 30 32.97 2.13 -2.11
N LYS A 31 33.00 3.47 -2.12
CA LYS A 31 34.20 4.26 -1.86
C LYS A 31 34.29 4.66 -0.39
N TYR A 32 33.15 5.04 0.20
CA TYR A 32 33.10 5.59 1.56
C TYR A 32 32.54 4.63 2.60
N GLU A 33 32.10 3.44 2.19
CA GLU A 33 31.54 2.40 3.06
C GLU A 33 30.30 2.79 3.88
N LYS A 34 29.76 3.99 3.67
CA LYS A 34 28.57 4.51 4.33
C LYS A 34 27.30 3.86 3.78
N PHE A 35 26.35 3.53 4.65
CA PHE A 35 25.02 3.11 4.22
C PHE A 35 24.20 4.32 3.75
N ILE A 36 23.77 4.28 2.50
CA ILE A 36 22.91 5.29 1.88
C ILE A 36 21.55 4.69 1.53
N THR A 37 20.49 5.45 1.74
CA THR A 37 19.13 5.06 1.32
C THR A 37 18.94 5.40 -0.15
N VAL A 38 18.75 4.38 -0.98
CA VAL A 38 18.46 4.55 -2.41
C VAL A 38 16.98 4.24 -2.64
N THR A 39 16.30 5.19 -3.29
CA THR A 39 14.87 5.05 -3.61
C THR A 39 14.69 4.87 -5.11
N LYS A 40 13.92 3.85 -5.51
CA LYS A 40 13.53 3.62 -6.91
C LYS A 40 12.02 3.54 -7.03
N LYS A 41 11.47 4.15 -8.09
CA LYS A 41 10.04 4.13 -8.40
C LYS A 41 9.74 3.04 -9.43
N PHE A 42 8.63 2.34 -9.24
CA PHE A 42 8.16 1.28 -10.13
C PHE A 42 6.68 1.50 -10.48
N LYS A 43 6.30 1.15 -11.71
CA LYS A 43 4.89 1.12 -12.14
C LYS A 43 4.33 -0.27 -11.87
N ALA A 44 3.35 -0.35 -10.99
CA ALA A 44 2.70 -1.59 -10.59
C ALA A 44 1.26 -1.67 -11.13
N HIS A 45 0.84 -2.88 -11.49
CA HIS A 45 -0.50 -3.21 -11.95
C HIS A 45 -1.45 -3.38 -10.78
N ASP A 46 -2.56 -2.66 -10.85
CA ASP A 46 -3.73 -2.79 -9.99
C ASP A 46 -4.97 -2.76 -10.87
N GLU A 47 -5.63 -3.89 -11.04
CA GLU A 47 -6.77 -4.00 -11.95
C GLU A 47 -8.02 -3.27 -11.44
N LYS A 48 -8.18 -3.20 -10.11
CA LYS A 48 -9.39 -2.69 -9.46
C LYS A 48 -9.23 -1.26 -8.93
N ASN A 49 -8.09 -0.62 -9.17
CA ASN A 49 -7.75 0.71 -8.64
C ASN A 49 -7.97 0.84 -7.12
N LYS A 50 -7.80 -0.25 -6.37
CA LYS A 50 -8.14 -0.36 -4.95
C LYS A 50 -7.19 0.42 -4.05
N TYR A 51 -5.95 0.59 -4.47
CA TYR A 51 -4.90 1.20 -3.64
C TYR A 51 -4.77 2.69 -3.94
N HIS A 52 -4.49 3.48 -2.90
CA HIS A 52 -4.42 4.94 -2.98
C HIS A 52 -3.03 5.45 -2.62
N THR A 53 -2.80 6.73 -2.90
CA THR A 53 -1.57 7.41 -2.49
C THR A 53 -1.39 7.33 -0.96
N GLY A 54 -0.18 6.99 -0.53
CA GLY A 54 0.17 6.85 0.88
C GLY A 54 0.12 5.43 1.43
N ASP A 55 -0.56 4.50 0.76
CA ASP A 55 -0.63 3.09 1.17
C ASP A 55 0.74 2.40 1.10
N GLU A 56 1.01 1.52 2.04
CA GLU A 56 2.12 0.58 1.97
C GLU A 56 1.63 -0.74 1.38
N VAL A 57 2.32 -1.20 0.34
CA VAL A 57 1.93 -2.38 -0.43
C VAL A 57 3.11 -3.30 -0.68
N ILE A 58 2.81 -4.59 -0.84
CA ILE A 58 3.73 -5.58 -1.38
C ILE A 58 3.37 -5.80 -2.85
N MET A 59 4.38 -5.72 -3.71
CA MET A 59 4.29 -6.04 -5.13
C MET A 59 5.14 -7.27 -5.46
N GLU A 60 4.74 -8.02 -6.47
CA GLU A 60 5.49 -9.14 -7.03
C GLU A 60 5.88 -8.88 -8.48
N GLU A 61 6.95 -9.53 -8.94
CA GLU A 61 7.30 -9.60 -10.36
C GLU A 61 6.21 -10.31 -11.15
N SER A 62 5.85 -9.76 -12.30
CA SER A 62 4.80 -10.28 -13.18
C SER A 62 5.23 -10.29 -14.64
N LYS A 63 4.39 -10.86 -15.50
CA LYS A 63 4.49 -10.61 -16.94
C LYS A 63 4.41 -9.10 -17.22
N SER A 64 4.96 -8.70 -18.35
CA SER A 64 4.85 -7.33 -18.85
C SER A 64 3.39 -6.98 -19.09
N TYR A 65 2.86 -5.96 -18.42
CA TYR A 65 1.54 -5.39 -18.71
C TYR A 65 1.64 -4.20 -19.68
N SER A 66 2.81 -3.57 -19.76
CA SER A 66 3.15 -2.46 -20.65
C SER A 66 4.67 -2.30 -20.68
N LYS A 67 5.20 -1.32 -21.43
CA LYS A 67 6.65 -1.08 -21.59
C LYS A 67 7.42 -1.11 -20.27
N ASP A 68 6.91 -0.40 -19.25
CA ASP A 68 7.57 -0.22 -17.95
C ASP A 68 6.89 -0.97 -16.79
N LYS A 69 5.70 -1.53 -17.02
CA LYS A 69 4.81 -2.05 -15.98
C LYS A 69 4.97 -3.56 -15.85
N ARG A 70 5.90 -3.97 -15.00
CA ARG A 70 6.33 -5.37 -14.80
C ARG A 70 6.09 -5.90 -13.38
N TRP A 71 5.36 -5.15 -12.58
CA TRP A 71 5.06 -5.47 -11.20
C TRP A 71 3.54 -5.54 -11.00
N ARG A 72 3.07 -6.42 -10.12
CA ARG A 72 1.66 -6.52 -9.71
C ARG A 72 1.54 -6.33 -8.20
N ILE A 73 0.57 -5.54 -7.75
CA ILE A 73 0.30 -5.38 -6.32
C ILE A 73 -0.44 -6.63 -5.82
N ILE A 74 0.05 -7.24 -4.74
CA ILE A 74 -0.52 -8.47 -4.17
C ILE A 74 -1.22 -8.25 -2.84
N LYS A 75 -0.70 -7.33 -2.00
CA LYS A 75 -1.16 -7.18 -0.62
C LYS A 75 -1.01 -5.73 -0.15
N LEU A 76 -2.02 -5.25 0.57
CA LEU A 76 -1.94 -4.05 1.40
C LEU A 76 -1.25 -4.40 2.74
N VAL A 77 -0.21 -3.66 3.11
CA VAL A 77 0.46 -3.79 4.41
C VAL A 77 -0.13 -2.80 5.40
N LYS A 78 -0.16 -1.52 5.02
CA LYS A 78 -0.72 -0.43 5.84
C LYS A 78 -1.55 0.48 4.94
N LYS A 79 -2.79 0.76 5.35
CA LYS A 79 -3.62 1.76 4.70
C LYS A 79 -3.18 3.16 5.14
N SER A 80 -3.19 4.12 4.24
CA SER A 80 -2.93 5.50 4.61
C SER A 80 -3.98 5.98 5.61
N GLU A 81 -3.51 6.50 6.74
CA GLU A 81 -4.37 7.17 7.73
C GLU A 81 -4.81 8.49 7.11
N SER A 82 -5.99 8.49 6.49
CA SER A 82 -6.77 9.72 6.36
C SER A 82 -7.36 9.99 7.74
N LYS A 83 -7.26 11.24 8.21
CA LYS A 83 -7.89 11.67 9.45
C LYS A 83 -9.38 11.30 9.41
N VAL A 84 -9.75 10.27 10.14
CA VAL A 84 -11.13 10.08 10.58
C VAL A 84 -11.09 10.58 12.02
N GLU A 85 -11.68 11.75 12.24
CA GLU A 85 -12.01 12.18 13.59
C GLU A 85 -12.86 11.07 14.24
N PRO A 86 -12.69 10.78 15.54
CA PRO A 86 -13.48 9.77 16.23
C PRO A 86 -14.98 10.03 16.00
N ILE A 87 -15.74 9.00 15.62
CA ILE A 87 -17.20 9.07 15.70
C ILE A 87 -17.55 9.01 17.19
N GLU A 88 -17.98 10.14 17.76
CA GLU A 88 -18.71 10.17 19.03
C GLU A 88 -20.10 9.53 18.81
N ASP A 89 -20.35 8.43 19.53
CA ASP A 89 -21.63 7.87 20.01
C ASP A 89 -22.79 7.63 18.99
N ILE A 90 -23.42 6.45 18.90
CA ILE A 90 -24.36 5.87 19.88
C ILE A 90 -24.28 4.34 19.83
N LYS A 91 -23.84 3.73 20.94
CA LYS A 91 -24.37 2.44 21.41
C LYS A 91 -25.21 2.75 22.64
N ALA A 92 -26.52 2.63 22.50
CA ALA A 92 -27.45 2.45 23.62
C ALA A 92 -28.67 1.70 23.08
N GLU A 93 -28.47 0.43 22.68
CA GLU A 93 -29.52 -0.56 22.81
C GLU A 93 -29.48 -1.05 24.25
N GLU A 94 -30.22 -0.39 25.15
CA GLU A 94 -30.70 -1.05 26.36
C GLU A 94 -32.05 -1.70 26.04
N ASN A 95 -31.97 -3.00 25.76
CA ASN A 95 -33.09 -3.90 26.02
C ASN A 95 -33.28 -3.93 27.54
N ASN A 96 -34.46 -3.57 28.05
CA ASN A 96 -34.97 -4.22 29.25
C ASN A 96 -36.49 -4.33 29.25
N GLU A 97 -36.91 -5.55 28.95
CA GLU A 97 -38.00 -6.34 29.56
C GLU A 97 -39.26 -5.63 30.08
N ALA A 98 -40.36 -6.12 29.51
CA ALA A 98 -41.68 -6.16 30.11
C ALA A 98 -41.62 -6.66 31.58
N VAL A 99 -42.13 -5.85 32.50
CA VAL A 99 -42.64 -6.31 33.80
C VAL A 99 -43.98 -5.62 34.05
N ILE A 100 -45.05 -6.42 33.90
CA ILE A 100 -46.29 -6.48 34.68
C ILE A 100 -46.67 -5.22 35.49
N ASN A 101 -47.80 -4.59 35.12
CA ASN A 101 -48.93 -4.28 36.01
C ASN A 101 -50.16 -3.85 35.20
#